data_AF-A0A9D4QFY4-F1
#
_entry.id   AF-A0A9D4QFY4-F1
#
_cell.length_a   1.000
_cell.length_b   1.000
_cell.length_c   1.000
_cell.angle_alpha   90.00
_cell.angle_beta   90.00
_cell.angle_gamma   90.00
#
_symmetry.space_group_name_H-M   'P 1'
#
loop_
_entity.id
_entity.type
_entity.pdbx_description
1 polymer ?
#
loop_
_entity_poly.entity_id
_entity_poly.type
_entity_poly.pdbx_seq_one_letter_code
_entity_poly.pdbx_strand_id
1 'polypeptide(L)'
;MAVLHTRQLLHVYLWLSAQGAVLWSYVCNRELVRYAEELSRDGSLLLELLRLEPGALLRTGANYALQLLLALLLSAGRGPQATAALALALLAPTVASVCLVPAPGASPVAAALGAQLLLVAPALRRSGPVLAAGRRAITRTRALLGQLGGQALLEAHWARLRAPTVLRLFWLLRMAAHAALLPPRLPAAQALAELAARGCDTSVALLGMASLVAALARLAAGAARRLLLLEGSPERSLATVAGLLFLVLALQTGLTSLDPPHRLARLARNLCLLATAVLHFVQGMLGPLLVSLGASRSGSRQRHARALGLSLALAACPCMLLTYLWTHQPVSTWLLAVSAFSAELVVKVVISLLIYLLFLVDARRETMWEPLDDYVYYLRATGSVLEFLFGVFLLFNGAWIFAFESRGTIRAFMIGGAEKKRGLN
;
A
#
# COMPACT_ATOMS: atom_id res chain seq x y z
N MET A 1 14.79 2.04 12.99
CA MET A 1 14.57 0.61 12.69
C MET A 1 14.54 0.33 11.19
N ALA A 2 15.64 0.59 10.47
CA ALA A 2 15.83 0.00 9.16
C ALA A 2 16.72 -1.23 9.35
N VAL A 3 16.45 -2.32 8.63
CA VAL A 3 17.22 -3.57 8.70
C VAL A 3 18.67 -3.36 8.22
N LEU A 4 18.91 -2.34 7.38
CA LEU A 4 20.21 -1.69 7.20
C LEU A 4 20.03 -0.17 7.17
N HIS A 5 20.98 0.57 7.71
CA HIS A 5 20.98 2.04 7.65
C HIS A 5 21.09 2.48 6.18
N THR A 6 20.40 3.55 5.77
CA THR A 6 20.49 4.14 4.40
C THR A 6 21.93 4.30 3.91
N ARG A 7 22.84 4.66 4.82
CA ARG A 7 24.29 4.74 4.53
C ARG A 7 24.87 3.40 4.07
N GLN A 8 24.50 2.28 4.69
CA GLN A 8 25.02 0.95 4.36
C GLN A 8 24.48 0.46 3.02
N LEU A 9 23.23 0.77 2.69
CA LEU A 9 22.64 0.45 1.39
C LEU A 9 23.34 1.21 0.25
N LEU A 10 23.65 2.48 0.48
CA LEU A 10 24.42 3.30 -0.46
C LEU A 10 25.80 2.70 -0.73
N HIS A 11 26.47 2.14 0.27
CA HIS A 11 27.77 1.47 0.09
C HIS A 11 27.66 0.20 -0.79
N VAL A 12 26.57 -0.56 -0.68
CA VAL A 12 26.32 -1.73 -1.53
C VAL A 12 26.06 -1.31 -2.98
N TYR A 13 25.24 -0.28 -3.20
CA TYR A 13 25.00 0.25 -4.55
C TYR A 13 26.26 0.85 -5.19
N LEU A 14 27.03 1.62 -4.42
CA LEU A 14 28.32 2.17 -4.87
C LEU A 14 29.34 1.06 -5.18
N TRP A 15 29.28 -0.06 -4.46
CA TRP A 15 30.14 -1.20 -4.74
C TRP A 15 29.73 -1.91 -6.04
N LEU A 16 28.43 -2.13 -6.26
CA LEU A 16 27.91 -2.71 -7.50
C LEU A 16 28.21 -1.81 -8.72
N SER A 17 28.03 -0.49 -8.59
CA SER A 17 28.35 0.45 -9.68
C SER A 17 29.85 0.51 -9.97
N ALA A 18 30.71 0.38 -8.94
CA ALA A 18 32.16 0.29 -9.11
C ALA A 18 32.57 -0.96 -9.90
N GLN A 19 31.92 -2.12 -9.68
CA GLN A 19 32.18 -3.32 -10.48
C GLN A 19 31.77 -3.11 -11.95
N GLY A 20 30.62 -2.48 -12.19
CA GLY A 20 30.17 -2.12 -13.54
C GLY A 20 31.15 -1.16 -14.25
N ALA A 21 31.69 -0.18 -13.54
CA ALA A 21 32.66 0.76 -14.07
C ALA A 21 33.99 0.11 -14.49
N VAL A 22 34.47 -0.89 -13.75
CA VAL A 22 35.69 -1.64 -14.13
C VAL A 22 35.44 -2.52 -15.36
N LEU A 23 34.26 -3.14 -15.47
CA LEU A 23 33.87 -3.88 -16.67
C LEU A 23 33.78 -2.95 -17.90
N TRP A 24 33.23 -1.75 -17.73
CA TRP A 24 33.18 -0.74 -18.78
C TRP A 24 34.58 -0.30 -19.23
N SER A 25 35.47 -0.02 -18.26
CA SER A 25 36.88 0.26 -18.51
C SER A 25 37.57 -0.84 -19.33
N TYR A 26 37.33 -2.11 -18.99
CA TYR A 26 37.86 -3.27 -19.72
C TYR A 26 37.40 -3.28 -21.18
N VAL A 27 36.10 -3.07 -21.43
CA VAL A 27 35.54 -3.04 -22.80
C VAL A 27 36.21 -1.94 -23.61
N CYS A 28 36.31 -0.73 -23.09
CA CYS A 28 36.94 0.39 -23.79
C CYS A 28 38.44 0.17 -24.06
N ASN A 29 39.17 -0.38 -23.09
CA ASN A 29 40.58 -0.73 -23.27
C ASN A 29 40.78 -1.87 -24.27
N ARG A 30 39.87 -2.85 -24.33
CA ARG A 30 39.91 -3.94 -25.31
C ARG A 30 39.67 -3.44 -26.73
N GLU A 31 38.71 -2.54 -26.92
CA GLU A 31 38.44 -1.93 -28.23
C GLU A 31 39.63 -1.09 -28.72
N LEU A 32 40.30 -0.34 -27.84
CA LEU A 32 41.50 0.41 -28.21
C LEU A 32 42.67 -0.52 -28.60
N VAL A 33 42.89 -1.61 -27.84
CA VAL A 33 43.96 -2.58 -28.14
C VAL A 33 43.68 -3.30 -29.46
N ARG A 34 42.42 -3.69 -29.74
CA ARG A 34 42.03 -4.26 -31.04
C ARG A 34 42.32 -3.31 -32.20
N TYR A 35 41.95 -2.03 -32.04
CA TYR A 35 42.26 -1.02 -33.04
C TYR A 35 43.78 -0.87 -33.26
N ALA A 36 44.57 -0.90 -32.19
CA ALA A 36 46.04 -0.84 -32.29
C ALA A 36 46.64 -2.09 -32.94
N GLU A 37 46.06 -3.28 -32.71
CA GLU A 37 46.47 -4.56 -33.31
C GLU A 37 46.08 -4.67 -34.80
N GLU A 38 44.93 -4.11 -35.19
CA GLU A 38 44.53 -4.03 -36.60
C GLU A 38 45.44 -3.08 -37.37
N LEU A 39 45.82 -1.97 -36.75
CA LEU A 39 46.68 -0.95 -37.33
C LEU A 39 48.17 -1.37 -37.37
N SER A 40 48.62 -2.20 -36.44
CA SER A 40 50.01 -2.68 -36.38
C SER A 40 50.42 -3.52 -37.60
N ARG A 41 49.46 -3.95 -38.42
CA ARG A 41 49.70 -4.65 -39.69
C ARG A 41 50.24 -3.74 -40.80
N ASP A 42 49.88 -2.45 -40.78
CA ASP A 42 50.22 -1.46 -41.81
C ASP A 42 51.02 -0.25 -41.29
N GLY A 43 51.08 -0.02 -39.96
CA GLY A 43 51.78 1.10 -39.33
C GLY A 43 51.89 0.98 -37.82
N SER A 44 52.15 2.08 -37.10
CA SER A 44 52.07 2.09 -35.62
C SER A 44 51.14 3.19 -35.12
N LEU A 45 50.44 2.92 -34.02
CA LEU A 45 49.52 3.88 -33.41
C LEU A 45 50.24 5.17 -32.97
N LEU A 46 51.50 5.07 -32.54
CA LEU A 46 52.35 6.24 -32.24
C LEU A 46 52.61 7.09 -33.49
N LEU A 47 52.84 6.46 -34.65
CA LEU A 47 53.10 7.16 -35.91
C LEU A 47 51.85 7.86 -36.42
N GLU A 48 50.66 7.28 -36.26
CA GLU A 48 49.39 7.95 -36.59
C GLU A 48 49.10 9.14 -35.68
N LEU A 49 49.44 9.03 -34.38
CA LEU A 49 49.33 10.15 -33.45
C LEU A 49 50.30 11.29 -33.79
N LEU A 50 51.53 10.96 -34.20
CA LEU A 50 52.53 11.93 -34.67
C LEU A 50 52.11 12.59 -35.99
N ARG A 51 51.37 11.87 -36.84
CA ARG A 51 50.77 12.39 -38.09
C ARG A 51 49.51 13.21 -37.86
N LEU A 52 49.05 13.34 -36.61
CA LEU A 52 47.83 14.07 -36.23
C LEU A 52 46.56 13.54 -36.92
N GLU A 53 46.48 12.24 -37.16
CA GLU A 53 45.29 11.63 -37.74
C GLU A 53 44.09 11.77 -36.78
N PRO A 54 42.97 12.36 -37.23
CA PRO A 54 41.84 12.69 -36.35
C PRO A 54 41.18 11.46 -35.73
N GLY A 55 41.18 10.32 -36.45
CA GLY A 55 40.61 9.07 -35.96
C GLY A 55 41.40 8.46 -34.80
N ALA A 56 42.72 8.42 -34.92
CA ALA A 56 43.62 7.90 -33.87
C ALA A 56 43.63 8.81 -32.65
N LEU A 57 43.71 10.14 -32.85
CA LEU A 57 43.65 11.14 -31.78
C LEU A 57 42.34 11.05 -30.99
N LEU A 58 41.20 10.93 -31.68
CA LEU A 58 39.90 10.87 -31.02
C LEU A 58 39.77 9.60 -30.18
N ARG A 59 40.11 8.43 -30.72
CA ARG A 59 39.94 7.13 -30.03
C ARG A 59 40.89 6.98 -28.85
N THR A 60 42.16 7.34 -29.03
CA THR A 60 43.17 7.27 -27.96
C THR A 60 42.92 8.33 -26.87
N GLY A 61 42.61 9.57 -27.27
CA GLY A 61 42.30 10.66 -26.35
C GLY A 61 41.02 10.44 -25.56
N ALA A 62 39.96 9.94 -26.21
CA ALA A 62 38.70 9.60 -25.54
C ALA A 62 38.89 8.45 -24.53
N ASN A 63 39.64 7.39 -24.90
CA ASN A 63 39.90 6.31 -23.97
C ASN A 63 40.80 6.79 -22.80
N TYR A 64 41.84 7.57 -23.06
CA TYR A 64 42.69 8.15 -21.99
C TYR A 64 41.87 9.00 -21.00
N ALA A 65 41.03 9.91 -21.51
CA ALA A 65 40.16 10.75 -20.69
C ALA A 65 39.15 9.91 -19.89
N LEU A 66 38.56 8.88 -20.51
CA LEU A 66 37.62 7.98 -19.85
C LEU A 66 38.29 7.18 -18.72
N GLN A 67 39.46 6.59 -18.96
CA GLN A 67 40.18 5.82 -17.95
C GLN A 67 40.62 6.70 -16.77
N LEU A 68 41.05 7.94 -17.03
CA LEU A 68 41.37 8.91 -15.98
C LEU A 68 40.12 9.31 -15.17
N LEU A 69 39.00 9.56 -15.84
CA LEU A 69 37.73 9.88 -15.18
C LEU A 69 37.25 8.72 -14.30
N LEU A 70 37.30 7.49 -14.81
CA LEU A 70 36.93 6.29 -14.06
C LEU A 70 37.86 6.08 -12.87
N ALA A 71 39.17 6.31 -13.02
CA ALA A 71 40.12 6.26 -11.91
C ALA A 71 39.79 7.27 -10.80
N LEU A 72 39.43 8.51 -11.16
CA LEU A 72 39.03 9.55 -10.20
C LEU A 72 37.72 9.21 -9.49
N LEU A 73 36.71 8.73 -10.23
CA LEU A 73 35.42 8.34 -9.65
C LEU A 73 35.54 7.12 -8.72
N LEU A 74 36.32 6.11 -9.12
CA LEU A 74 36.54 4.90 -8.33
C LEU A 74 37.43 5.16 -7.11
N SER A 75 38.28 6.18 -7.17
CA SER A 75 39.13 6.59 -6.05
C SER A 75 38.54 7.69 -5.18
N ALA A 76 37.34 8.21 -5.49
CA ALA A 76 36.66 9.22 -4.69
C ALA A 76 36.52 8.75 -3.22
N GLY A 77 37.20 9.45 -2.30
CA GLY A 77 37.25 9.11 -0.87
C GLY A 77 38.28 8.04 -0.46
N ARG A 78 39.13 7.59 -1.40
CA ARG A 78 40.30 6.72 -1.17
C ARG A 78 41.53 7.61 -1.43
N GLY A 79 42.40 7.79 -0.44
CA GLY A 79 43.48 8.79 -0.48
C GLY A 79 44.39 8.74 -1.72
N PRO A 80 45.31 9.71 -1.90
CA PRO A 80 46.03 9.95 -3.14
C PRO A 80 46.79 8.73 -3.68
N GLN A 81 47.33 7.88 -2.80
CA GLN A 81 48.03 6.65 -3.18
C GLN A 81 47.11 5.64 -3.92
N ALA A 82 45.84 5.54 -3.51
CA ALA A 82 44.87 4.67 -4.17
C ALA A 82 44.41 5.23 -5.52
N THR A 83 44.32 6.57 -5.63
CA THR A 83 44.02 7.26 -6.90
C THR A 83 45.11 6.96 -7.94
N ALA A 84 46.39 7.05 -7.53
CA ALA A 84 47.53 6.77 -8.38
C ALA A 84 47.58 5.29 -8.80
N ALA A 85 47.38 4.36 -7.86
CA ALA A 85 47.38 2.93 -8.17
C ALA A 85 46.25 2.52 -9.13
N LEU A 86 45.04 3.08 -8.97
CA LEU A 86 43.91 2.82 -9.87
C LEU A 86 44.13 3.47 -11.24
N ALA A 87 44.65 4.70 -11.30
CA ALA A 87 44.97 5.35 -12.56
C ALA A 87 46.05 4.58 -13.34
N LEU A 88 47.11 4.13 -12.66
CA LEU A 88 48.16 3.30 -13.27
C LEU A 88 47.60 1.97 -13.80
N ALA A 89 46.75 1.29 -13.02
CA ALA A 89 46.15 0.03 -13.45
C ALA A 89 45.23 0.22 -14.67
N LEU A 90 44.41 1.27 -14.69
CA LEU A 90 43.43 1.51 -15.76
C LEU A 90 44.04 2.11 -17.05
N LEU A 91 45.13 2.87 -16.92
CA LEU A 91 45.86 3.46 -18.05
C LEU A 91 46.95 2.54 -18.61
N ALA A 92 47.34 1.47 -17.91
CA ALA A 92 48.38 0.55 -18.39
C ALA A 92 48.13 0.02 -19.83
N PRO A 93 46.90 -0.38 -20.23
CA PRO A 93 46.65 -0.83 -21.60
C PRO A 93 46.74 0.28 -22.65
N THR A 94 46.35 1.51 -22.29
CA THR A 94 46.39 2.66 -23.22
C THR A 94 47.83 3.08 -23.48
N VAL A 95 48.64 3.18 -22.43
CA VAL A 95 50.07 3.52 -22.54
C VAL A 95 50.84 2.41 -23.27
N ALA A 96 50.56 1.14 -22.97
CA ALA A 96 51.21 0.03 -23.67
C ALA A 96 50.86 -0.04 -25.16
N SER A 97 49.61 0.28 -25.53
CA SER A 97 49.19 0.34 -26.94
C SER A 97 49.89 1.45 -27.74
N VAL A 98 50.27 2.55 -27.07
CA VAL A 98 51.03 3.66 -27.68
C VAL A 98 52.53 3.34 -27.75
N CYS A 99 53.09 2.74 -26.70
CA CYS A 99 54.52 2.47 -26.58
C CYS A 99 54.98 1.16 -27.24
N LEU A 100 54.07 0.36 -27.82
CA LEU A 100 54.36 -0.93 -28.50
C LEU A 100 55.11 -1.95 -27.62
N VAL A 101 54.95 -1.88 -26.29
CA VAL A 101 55.61 -2.83 -25.38
C VAL A 101 54.71 -4.06 -25.22
N PRO A 102 55.12 -5.27 -25.64
CA PRO A 102 54.39 -6.50 -25.38
C PRO A 102 54.60 -6.91 -23.91
N ALA A 103 53.97 -6.18 -22.99
CA ALA A 103 53.99 -6.53 -21.57
C ALA A 103 52.77 -7.40 -21.24
N PRO A 104 52.94 -8.65 -20.74
CA PRO A 104 51.81 -9.48 -20.32
C PRO A 104 50.97 -8.82 -19.20
N GLY A 105 51.58 -7.92 -18.42
CA GLY A 105 50.92 -7.11 -17.38
C GLY A 105 50.10 -5.92 -17.90
N ALA A 106 50.20 -5.57 -19.18
CA ALA A 106 49.46 -4.46 -19.79
C ALA A 106 48.23 -4.92 -20.59
N SER A 107 47.89 -6.21 -20.54
CA SER A 107 46.65 -6.69 -21.15
C SER A 107 45.43 -6.02 -20.48
N PRO A 108 44.37 -5.69 -21.24
CA PRO A 108 43.13 -5.16 -20.68
C PRO A 108 42.56 -6.02 -19.55
N VAL A 109 42.77 -7.35 -19.62
CA VAL A 109 42.36 -8.31 -18.59
C VAL A 109 43.17 -8.13 -17.30
N ALA A 110 44.50 -8.02 -17.38
CA ALA A 110 45.36 -7.80 -16.21
C ALA A 110 45.07 -6.46 -15.53
N ALA A 111 44.83 -5.40 -16.31
CA ALA A 111 44.42 -4.08 -15.82
C ALA A 111 43.08 -4.13 -15.06
N ALA A 112 42.09 -4.83 -15.61
CA ALA A 112 40.78 -5.00 -14.98
C ALA A 112 40.87 -5.81 -13.67
N LEU A 113 41.66 -6.90 -13.67
CA LEU A 113 41.89 -7.71 -12.47
C LEU A 113 42.65 -6.93 -11.38
N GLY A 114 43.65 -6.13 -11.76
CA GLY A 114 44.38 -5.25 -10.84
C GLY A 114 43.48 -4.19 -10.21
N ALA A 115 42.62 -3.54 -11.01
CA ALA A 115 41.63 -2.58 -10.50
C ALA A 115 40.58 -3.24 -9.60
N GLN A 116 40.13 -4.45 -9.92
CA GLN A 116 39.23 -5.23 -9.06
C GLN A 116 39.87 -5.56 -7.71
N LEU A 117 41.13 -6.01 -7.70
CA LEU A 117 41.85 -6.33 -6.46
C LEU A 117 41.97 -5.11 -5.54
N LEU A 118 42.31 -3.95 -6.09
CA LEU A 118 42.41 -2.67 -5.37
C LEU A 118 41.07 -2.20 -4.78
N LEU A 119 39.94 -2.52 -5.42
CA LEU A 119 38.61 -2.16 -4.95
C LEU A 119 38.02 -3.17 -3.94
N VAL A 120 38.36 -4.46 -4.08
CA VAL A 120 37.79 -5.56 -3.31
C VAL A 120 38.52 -5.75 -1.97
N ALA A 121 39.85 -5.61 -1.91
CA ALA A 121 40.62 -5.81 -0.67
C ALA A 121 40.20 -4.87 0.49
N PRO A 122 39.97 -3.55 0.28
CA PRO A 122 39.47 -2.66 1.33
C PRO A 122 38.00 -2.93 1.68
N ALA A 123 37.20 -3.40 0.71
CA ALA A 123 35.79 -3.71 0.90
C ALA A 123 35.61 -4.97 1.78
N LEU A 124 36.42 -6.01 1.57
CA LEU A 124 36.42 -7.19 2.45
C LEU A 124 36.83 -6.84 3.88
N ARG A 125 37.86 -6.00 4.06
CA ARG A 125 38.29 -5.53 5.40
C ARG A 125 37.19 -4.78 6.15
N ARG A 126 36.27 -4.11 5.45
CA ARG A 126 35.14 -3.36 6.03
C ARG A 126 33.84 -4.16 6.11
N SER A 127 33.80 -5.43 5.68
CA SER A 127 32.59 -6.26 5.68
C SER A 127 32.15 -6.71 7.08
N GLY A 128 33.09 -6.88 8.01
CA GLY A 128 32.85 -7.30 9.40
C GLY A 128 31.77 -6.49 10.13
N PRO A 129 31.84 -5.15 10.22
CA PRO A 129 30.82 -4.34 10.88
C PRO A 129 29.45 -4.37 10.16
N VAL A 130 29.40 -4.56 8.84
CA VAL A 130 28.16 -4.69 8.06
C VAL A 130 27.47 -6.03 8.36
N LEU A 131 28.24 -7.12 8.35
CA LEU A 131 27.77 -8.45 8.72
C LEU A 131 27.32 -8.49 10.19
N ALA A 132 28.06 -7.85 11.10
CA ALA A 132 27.67 -7.73 12.50
C ALA A 132 26.39 -6.88 12.66
N ALA A 133 26.21 -5.80 11.89
CA ALA A 133 24.99 -5.00 11.89
C ALA A 133 23.79 -5.81 11.37
N GLY A 134 23.96 -6.56 10.29
CA GLY A 134 22.94 -7.47 9.75
C GLY A 134 22.57 -8.57 10.74
N ARG A 135 23.55 -9.24 11.35
CA ARG A 135 23.32 -10.24 12.42
C ARG A 135 22.56 -9.63 13.59
N ARG A 136 22.96 -8.45 14.07
CA ARG A 136 22.24 -7.72 15.14
C ARG A 136 20.82 -7.34 14.75
N ALA A 137 20.57 -6.98 13.50
CA ALA A 137 19.22 -6.70 13.01
C ALA A 137 18.37 -7.99 13.01
N ILE A 138 18.91 -9.09 12.48
CA ILE A 138 18.23 -10.39 12.44
C ILE A 138 17.93 -10.91 13.85
N THR A 139 18.90 -10.87 14.78
CA THR A 139 18.68 -11.34 16.15
C THR A 139 17.67 -10.49 16.89
N ARG A 140 17.68 -9.17 16.70
CA ARG A 140 16.65 -8.27 17.26
C ARG A 140 15.28 -8.54 16.66
N THR A 141 15.17 -8.74 15.35
CA THR A 141 13.89 -9.08 14.72
C THR A 141 13.37 -10.42 15.20
N ARG A 142 14.23 -11.44 15.37
CA ARG A 142 13.84 -12.74 15.94
C ARG A 142 13.43 -12.63 17.41
N ALA A 143 14.13 -11.85 18.21
CA ALA A 143 13.77 -11.61 19.60
C ALA A 143 12.41 -10.90 19.72
N LEU A 144 12.18 -9.87 18.89
CA LEU A 144 10.89 -9.17 18.82
C LEU A 144 9.78 -10.08 18.31
N LEU A 145 10.06 -10.95 17.33
CA LEU A 145 9.10 -11.94 16.83
C LEU A 145 8.71 -12.95 17.91
N GLY A 146 9.68 -13.40 18.73
CA GLY A 146 9.44 -14.32 19.83
C GLY A 146 8.70 -13.69 21.02
N GLN A 147 8.90 -12.39 21.28
CA GLN A 147 8.28 -11.69 22.42
C GLN A 147 6.91 -11.08 22.10
N LEU A 148 6.74 -10.49 20.92
CA LEU A 148 5.55 -9.72 20.53
C LEU A 148 4.65 -10.44 19.52
N GLY A 149 5.15 -11.51 18.90
CA GLY A 149 4.48 -12.18 17.78
C GLY A 149 4.60 -11.40 16.46
N GLY A 150 4.33 -12.09 15.34
CA GLY A 150 4.41 -11.51 14.00
C GLY A 150 3.44 -10.35 13.76
N GLN A 151 2.26 -10.39 14.38
CA GLN A 151 1.24 -9.36 14.23
C GLN A 151 1.69 -8.02 14.83
N ALA A 152 2.17 -7.99 16.08
CA ALA A 152 2.57 -6.73 16.69
C ALA A 152 3.83 -6.13 16.02
N LEU A 153 4.73 -6.99 15.51
CA LEU A 153 5.85 -6.54 14.68
C LEU A 153 5.36 -5.87 13.39
N LEU A 154 4.38 -6.48 12.70
CA LEU A 154 3.77 -5.92 11.51
C LEU A 154 3.10 -4.58 11.83
N GLU A 155 2.26 -4.51 12.86
CA GLU A 155 1.58 -3.28 13.29
C GLU A 155 2.58 -2.17 13.65
N ALA A 156 3.66 -2.50 14.36
CA ALA A 156 4.71 -1.55 14.72
C ALA A 156 5.42 -0.99 13.48
N HIS A 157 5.78 -1.85 12.52
CA HIS A 157 6.39 -1.39 11.26
C HIS A 157 5.39 -0.61 10.39
N TRP A 158 4.14 -1.04 10.34
CA TRP A 158 3.05 -0.41 9.61
C TRP A 158 2.79 1.01 10.11
N ALA A 159 2.74 1.18 11.44
CA ALA A 159 2.61 2.48 12.09
C ALA A 159 3.87 3.34 11.90
N ARG A 160 5.06 2.77 12.10
CA ARG A 160 6.34 3.49 11.97
C ARG A 160 6.57 4.05 10.57
N LEU A 161 6.25 3.27 9.54
CA LEU A 161 6.41 3.70 8.14
C LEU A 161 5.29 4.64 7.68
N ARG A 162 4.30 4.91 8.54
CA ARG A 162 3.06 5.63 8.17
C ARG A 162 2.46 5.04 6.88
N ALA A 163 2.45 3.71 6.78
CA ALA A 163 2.06 2.99 5.57
C ALA A 163 0.69 3.44 5.01
N PRO A 164 -0.37 3.68 5.83
CA PRO A 164 -1.64 4.19 5.32
C PRO A 164 -1.55 5.58 4.67
N THR A 165 -0.61 6.43 5.08
CA THR A 165 -0.41 7.75 4.47
C THR A 165 0.33 7.64 3.15
N VAL A 166 1.38 6.81 3.09
CA VAL A 166 2.14 6.56 1.85
C VAL A 166 1.25 5.92 0.79
N LEU A 167 0.48 4.89 1.15
CA LEU A 167 -0.44 4.21 0.25
C LEU A 167 -1.53 5.14 -0.30
N ARG A 168 -2.08 6.01 0.55
CA ARG A 168 -3.06 7.02 0.15
C ARG A 168 -2.47 8.07 -0.78
N LEU A 169 -1.26 8.56 -0.49
CA LEU A 169 -0.58 9.51 -1.36
C LEU A 169 -0.30 8.88 -2.73
N PHE A 170 0.23 7.65 -2.76
CA PHE A 170 0.40 6.88 -3.99
C PHE A 170 -0.91 6.77 -4.76
N TRP A 171 -2.01 6.40 -4.10
CA TRP A 171 -3.31 6.26 -4.74
C TRP A 171 -3.82 7.57 -5.33
N LEU A 172 -3.74 8.68 -4.58
CA LEU A 172 -4.16 10.00 -5.03
C LEU A 172 -3.33 10.50 -6.22
N LEU A 173 -2.00 10.35 -6.15
CA LEU A 173 -1.11 10.70 -7.26
C LEU A 173 -1.41 9.86 -8.50
N ARG A 174 -1.64 8.55 -8.31
CA ARG A 174 -2.03 7.65 -9.39
C ARG A 174 -3.35 8.10 -10.02
N MET A 175 -4.38 8.41 -9.23
CA MET A 175 -5.66 8.87 -9.76
C MET A 175 -5.56 10.22 -10.46
N ALA A 176 -4.77 11.16 -9.93
CA ALA A 176 -4.51 12.43 -10.59
C ALA A 176 -3.83 12.25 -11.95
N ALA A 177 -2.85 11.35 -12.04
CA ALA A 177 -2.19 11.01 -13.30
C ALA A 177 -3.18 10.38 -14.31
N HIS A 178 -4.03 9.45 -13.86
CA HIS A 178 -5.04 8.84 -14.74
C HIS A 178 -6.10 9.87 -15.17
N ALA A 179 -6.50 10.79 -14.29
CA ALA A 179 -7.45 11.84 -14.60
C ALA A 179 -6.88 12.84 -15.63
N ALA A 180 -5.59 13.17 -15.54
CA ALA A 180 -4.91 14.03 -16.51
C ALA A 180 -4.79 13.41 -17.91
N LEU A 181 -4.82 12.07 -17.99
CA LEU A 181 -4.76 11.31 -19.24
C LEU A 181 -6.14 11.04 -19.86
N LEU A 182 -7.24 11.38 -19.19
CA LEU A 182 -8.57 11.17 -19.73
C LEU A 182 -8.89 12.20 -20.84
N PRO A 183 -9.63 11.80 -21.89
CA PRO A 183 -10.09 12.73 -22.90
C PRO A 183 -10.92 13.87 -22.30
N PRO A 184 -10.66 15.14 -22.68
CA PRO A 184 -11.28 16.32 -22.05
C PRO A 184 -12.79 16.44 -22.28
N ARG A 185 -13.35 15.69 -23.25
CA ARG A 185 -14.77 15.70 -23.60
C ARG A 185 -15.55 14.51 -23.03
N LEU A 186 -14.94 13.68 -22.19
CA LEU A 186 -15.66 12.58 -21.55
C LEU A 186 -16.69 13.12 -20.55
N PRO A 187 -17.92 12.56 -20.54
CA PRO A 187 -18.90 12.93 -19.54
C PRO A 187 -18.41 12.52 -18.14
N ALA A 188 -18.68 13.36 -17.14
CA ALA A 188 -18.15 13.21 -15.78
C ALA A 188 -18.44 11.84 -15.15
N ALA A 189 -19.63 11.27 -15.41
CA ALA A 189 -20.00 9.95 -14.92
C ALA A 189 -19.12 8.82 -15.50
N GLN A 190 -18.79 8.88 -16.79
CA GLN A 190 -17.90 7.90 -17.42
C GLN A 190 -16.46 8.08 -16.95
N ALA A 191 -15.99 9.33 -16.82
CA ALA A 191 -14.68 9.64 -16.26
C ALA A 191 -14.53 9.08 -14.82
N LEU A 192 -15.54 9.28 -13.97
CA LEU A 192 -15.55 8.74 -12.61
C LEU A 192 -15.58 7.21 -12.58
N ALA A 193 -16.39 6.58 -13.44
CA ALA A 193 -16.46 5.13 -13.55
C ALA A 193 -15.11 4.53 -13.97
N GLU A 194 -14.44 5.14 -14.94
CA GLU A 194 -13.13 4.69 -15.42
C GLU A 194 -12.04 4.89 -14.36
N LEU A 195 -12.02 6.03 -13.67
CA LEU A 195 -11.09 6.26 -12.55
C LEU A 195 -11.34 5.29 -11.40
N ALA A 196 -12.60 5.01 -11.05
CA ALA A 196 -12.93 4.05 -10.01
C ALA A 196 -12.49 2.63 -10.37
N ALA A 197 -12.71 2.19 -11.62
CA ALA A 197 -12.27 0.88 -12.09
C ALA A 197 -10.73 0.74 -12.12
N ARG A 198 -10.01 1.80 -12.52
CA ARG A 198 -8.53 1.84 -12.51
C ARG A 198 -7.96 2.04 -11.10
N GLY A 199 -8.72 2.61 -10.17
CA GLY A 199 -8.34 2.80 -8.77
C GLY A 199 -8.27 1.52 -7.94
N CYS A 200 -8.74 0.40 -8.49
CA CYS A 200 -8.80 -0.90 -7.82
C CYS A 200 -8.28 -2.06 -8.67
N ASP A 201 -7.47 -1.76 -9.68
CA ASP A 201 -6.98 -2.75 -10.66
C ASP A 201 -5.82 -3.61 -10.15
N THR A 202 -4.91 -3.03 -9.36
CA THR A 202 -3.77 -3.72 -8.78
C THR A 202 -3.93 -3.85 -7.27
N SER A 203 -3.30 -4.85 -6.66
CA SER A 203 -3.32 -5.05 -5.21
C SER A 203 -2.78 -3.83 -4.44
N VAL A 204 -1.79 -3.12 -5.00
CA VAL A 204 -1.25 -1.89 -4.40
C VAL A 204 -2.25 -0.74 -4.47
N ALA A 205 -2.96 -0.58 -5.59
CA ALA A 205 -4.04 0.41 -5.70
C ALA A 205 -5.20 0.07 -4.76
N LEU A 206 -5.54 -1.21 -4.62
CA LEU A 206 -6.56 -1.66 -3.68
C LEU A 206 -6.20 -1.33 -2.22
N LEU A 207 -4.94 -1.55 -1.80
CA LEU A 207 -4.45 -1.12 -0.49
C LEU A 207 -4.48 0.40 -0.31
N GLY A 208 -4.14 1.13 -1.38
CA GLY A 208 -4.29 2.58 -1.45
C GLY A 208 -5.73 3.04 -1.21
N MET A 209 -6.69 2.43 -1.90
CA MET A 209 -8.11 2.72 -1.74
C MET A 209 -8.62 2.32 -0.36
N ALA A 210 -8.19 1.18 0.19
CA ALA A 210 -8.54 0.76 1.55
C ALA A 210 -8.08 1.81 2.59
N SER A 211 -6.90 2.40 2.38
CA SER A 211 -6.41 3.49 3.24
C SER A 211 -7.19 4.80 3.09
N LEU A 212 -7.73 5.08 1.89
CA LEU A 212 -8.64 6.20 1.63
C LEU A 212 -9.99 5.98 2.32
N VAL A 213 -10.57 4.80 2.13
CA VAL A 213 -11.80 4.35 2.79
C VAL A 213 -11.69 4.46 4.31
N ALA A 214 -10.58 4.00 4.91
CA ALA A 214 -10.31 4.17 6.33
C ALA A 214 -10.28 5.66 6.75
N ALA A 215 -9.73 6.54 5.90
CA ALA A 215 -9.72 7.97 6.16
C ALA A 215 -11.13 8.58 6.06
N LEU A 216 -11.93 8.19 5.07
CA LEU A 216 -13.33 8.64 4.93
C LEU A 216 -14.19 8.19 6.13
N ALA A 217 -14.04 6.94 6.58
CA ALA A 217 -14.72 6.46 7.78
C ALA A 217 -14.34 7.27 9.03
N ARG A 218 -13.04 7.62 9.17
CA ARG A 218 -12.58 8.51 10.25
C ARG A 218 -13.19 9.91 10.15
N LEU A 219 -13.31 10.46 8.95
CA LEU A 219 -13.92 11.77 8.71
C LEU A 219 -15.41 11.74 9.05
N ALA A 220 -16.14 10.69 8.66
CA ALA A 220 -17.55 10.50 9.00
C ALA A 220 -17.75 10.42 10.52
N ALA A 221 -16.96 9.60 11.22
CA ALA A 221 -17.00 9.51 12.68
C ALA A 221 -16.67 10.85 13.35
N GLY A 222 -15.64 11.56 12.87
CA GLY A 222 -15.28 12.88 13.37
C GLY A 222 -16.36 13.95 13.10
N ALA A 223 -17.06 13.87 11.97
CA ALA A 223 -18.19 14.74 11.65
C ALA A 223 -19.38 14.47 12.61
N ALA A 224 -19.74 13.20 12.82
CA ALA A 224 -20.78 12.82 13.77
C ALA A 224 -20.46 13.27 15.20
N ARG A 225 -19.22 13.06 15.68
CA ARG A 225 -18.78 13.54 17.00
C ARG A 225 -18.88 15.06 17.15
N ARG A 226 -18.42 15.81 16.15
CA ARG A 226 -18.49 17.27 16.16
C ARG A 226 -19.94 17.76 16.15
N LEU A 227 -20.81 17.12 15.38
CA LEU A 227 -22.24 17.41 15.38
C LEU A 227 -22.85 17.21 16.79
N LEU A 228 -22.43 16.14 17.47
CA LEU A 228 -22.89 15.79 18.82
C LEU A 228 -22.16 16.52 19.96
N LEU A 229 -21.18 17.38 19.66
CA LEU A 229 -20.33 18.07 20.64
C LEU A 229 -19.60 17.11 21.61
N LEU A 230 -19.24 15.92 21.12
CA LEU A 230 -18.42 14.95 21.87
C LEU A 230 -16.95 15.41 21.88
N GLU A 231 -16.39 15.61 23.07
CA GLU A 231 -14.96 15.88 23.24
C GLU A 231 -14.11 14.61 23.02
N GLY A 232 -12.88 14.76 22.56
CA GLY A 232 -11.92 13.68 22.34
C GLY A 232 -11.76 13.21 20.89
N SER A 233 -10.69 12.45 20.63
CA SER A 233 -10.35 11.98 19.28
C SER A 233 -11.25 10.83 18.80
N PRO A 234 -11.56 10.72 17.49
CA PRO A 234 -12.31 9.59 16.96
C PRO A 234 -11.55 8.29 17.22
N GLU A 235 -12.28 7.23 17.56
CA GLU A 235 -11.67 5.93 17.81
C GLU A 235 -10.86 5.46 16.60
N ARG A 236 -9.57 5.19 16.83
CA ARG A 236 -8.65 4.75 15.78
C ARG A 236 -9.03 3.37 15.23
N SER A 237 -9.67 2.54 16.06
CA SER A 237 -10.18 1.21 15.75
C SER A 237 -11.18 1.21 14.60
N LEU A 238 -12.14 2.16 14.55
CA LEU A 238 -13.14 2.19 13.47
C LEU A 238 -12.48 2.35 12.09
N ALA A 239 -11.61 3.33 11.95
CA ALA A 239 -10.97 3.63 10.68
C ALA A 239 -10.18 2.41 10.17
N THR A 240 -9.49 1.72 11.07
CA THR A 240 -8.78 0.48 10.74
C THR A 240 -9.73 -0.66 10.40
N VAL A 241 -10.83 -0.83 11.14
CA VAL A 241 -11.84 -1.86 10.88
C VAL A 241 -12.52 -1.63 9.53
N ALA A 242 -12.90 -0.40 9.20
CA ALA A 242 -13.52 -0.07 7.91
C ALA A 242 -12.58 -0.34 6.73
N GLY A 243 -11.30 0.05 6.85
CA GLY A 243 -10.29 -0.24 5.83
C GLY A 243 -10.03 -1.75 5.68
N LEU A 244 -9.96 -2.48 6.80
CA LEU A 244 -9.77 -3.93 6.80
C LEU A 244 -10.98 -4.65 6.22
N LEU A 245 -12.20 -4.31 6.65
CA LEU A 245 -13.44 -4.88 6.15
C LEU A 245 -13.57 -4.67 4.63
N PHE A 246 -13.26 -3.46 4.17
CA PHE A 246 -13.21 -3.16 2.74
C PHE A 246 -12.21 -4.05 2.00
N LEU A 247 -11.00 -4.21 2.55
CA LEU A 247 -9.97 -5.07 1.95
C LEU A 247 -10.41 -6.53 1.92
N VAL A 248 -11.01 -7.04 2.99
CA VAL A 248 -11.55 -8.41 3.07
C VAL A 248 -12.63 -8.63 2.01
N LEU A 249 -13.60 -7.72 1.90
CA LEU A 249 -14.66 -7.81 0.88
C LEU A 249 -14.08 -7.77 -0.54
N ALA A 250 -13.08 -6.93 -0.79
CA ALA A 250 -12.44 -6.84 -2.10
C ALA A 250 -11.62 -8.10 -2.45
N LEU A 251 -10.90 -8.67 -1.48
CA LEU A 251 -10.14 -9.91 -1.67
C LEU A 251 -11.05 -11.13 -1.85
N GLN A 252 -12.10 -11.25 -1.03
CA GLN A 252 -13.06 -12.36 -1.12
C GLN A 252 -13.77 -12.42 -2.48
N THR A 253 -14.02 -11.25 -3.08
CA THR A 253 -14.69 -11.14 -4.39
C THR A 253 -13.71 -11.16 -5.57
N GLY A 254 -12.40 -11.23 -5.32
CA GLY A 254 -11.39 -11.18 -6.37
C GLY A 254 -11.41 -9.88 -7.17
N LEU A 255 -11.71 -8.75 -6.53
CA LEU A 255 -12.04 -7.46 -7.18
C LEU A 255 -11.02 -7.05 -8.26
N THR A 256 -9.72 -7.24 -8.02
CA THR A 256 -8.63 -6.90 -8.96
C THR A 256 -8.63 -7.76 -10.22
N SER A 257 -9.15 -8.98 -10.17
CA SER A 257 -9.18 -9.94 -11.29
C SER A 257 -10.39 -9.78 -12.21
N LEU A 258 -11.39 -8.98 -11.81
CA LEU A 258 -12.61 -8.75 -12.60
C LEU A 258 -12.38 -7.76 -13.74
N ASP A 259 -13.13 -7.92 -14.82
CA ASP A 259 -13.19 -6.94 -15.91
C ASP A 259 -13.71 -5.58 -15.42
N PRO A 260 -13.33 -4.45 -16.05
CA PRO A 260 -13.70 -3.10 -15.61
C PRO A 260 -15.19 -2.89 -15.26
N PRO A 261 -16.18 -3.32 -16.08
CA PRO A 261 -17.59 -3.09 -15.76
C PRO A 261 -18.06 -3.91 -14.54
N HIS A 262 -17.66 -5.18 -14.45
CA HIS A 262 -17.99 -6.05 -13.33
C HIS A 262 -17.30 -5.60 -12.04
N ARG A 263 -16.06 -5.10 -12.16
CA ARG A 263 -15.28 -4.54 -11.07
C ARG A 263 -15.95 -3.30 -10.48
N LEU A 264 -16.42 -2.38 -11.33
CA LEU A 264 -17.13 -1.18 -10.87
C LEU A 264 -18.41 -1.55 -10.11
N ALA A 265 -19.21 -2.48 -10.66
CA ALA A 265 -20.42 -2.95 -10.01
C ALA A 265 -20.11 -3.58 -8.64
N ARG A 266 -19.08 -4.44 -8.55
CA ARG A 266 -18.66 -5.08 -7.30
C ARG A 266 -18.10 -4.08 -6.30
N LEU A 267 -17.33 -3.09 -6.76
CA LEU A 267 -16.81 -2.00 -5.93
C LEU A 267 -17.97 -1.18 -5.34
N ALA A 268 -18.94 -0.78 -6.15
CA ALA A 268 -20.12 -0.05 -5.69
C ALA A 268 -20.89 -0.84 -4.62
N ARG A 269 -21.13 -2.14 -4.87
CA ARG A 269 -21.76 -3.04 -3.90
C ARG A 269 -21.01 -3.11 -2.57
N ASN A 270 -19.69 -3.18 -2.60
CA ASN A 270 -18.84 -3.21 -1.41
C ASN A 270 -18.86 -1.86 -0.66
N LEU A 271 -18.85 -0.74 -1.39
CA LEU A 271 -18.92 0.59 -0.80
C LEU A 271 -20.29 0.85 -0.15
N CYS A 272 -21.40 0.37 -0.73
CA CYS A 272 -22.73 0.48 -0.11
C CYS A 272 -22.81 -0.30 1.22
N LEU A 273 -22.32 -1.55 1.25
CA LEU A 273 -22.26 -2.34 2.50
C LEU A 273 -21.40 -1.64 3.55
N LEU A 274 -20.25 -1.12 3.12
CA LEU A 274 -19.36 -0.41 4.03
C LEU A 274 -19.95 0.90 4.55
N ALA A 275 -20.65 1.66 3.70
CA ALA A 275 -21.37 2.86 4.12
C ALA A 275 -22.40 2.52 5.22
N THR A 276 -23.16 1.44 5.02
CA THR A 276 -24.12 0.94 6.02
C THR A 276 -23.44 0.54 7.33
N ALA A 277 -22.28 -0.12 7.27
CA ALA A 277 -21.49 -0.45 8.45
C ALA A 277 -20.97 0.79 9.20
N VAL A 278 -20.58 1.85 8.49
CA VAL A 278 -20.19 3.14 9.10
C VAL A 278 -21.39 3.80 9.78
N LEU A 279 -22.58 3.74 9.18
CA LEU A 279 -23.80 4.25 9.81
C LEU A 279 -24.16 3.47 11.10
N HIS A 280 -24.02 2.14 11.10
CA HIS A 280 -24.12 1.30 12.31
C HIS A 280 -23.18 1.76 13.42
N PHE A 281 -21.94 2.06 13.09
CA PHE A 281 -21.00 2.60 14.07
C PHE A 281 -21.44 3.97 14.62
N VAL A 282 -21.90 4.87 13.75
CA VAL A 282 -22.40 6.18 14.19
C VAL A 282 -23.61 6.03 15.11
N GLN A 283 -24.49 5.07 14.83
CA GLN A 283 -25.59 4.73 15.72
C GLN A 283 -25.12 4.15 17.07
N GLY A 284 -24.06 3.33 17.07
CA GLY A 284 -23.42 2.84 18.28
C GLY A 284 -22.91 3.96 19.20
N MET A 285 -22.41 5.06 18.63
CA MET A 285 -22.04 6.26 19.41
C MET A 285 -23.26 7.03 19.91
N LEU A 286 -24.33 7.09 19.11
CA LEU A 286 -25.53 7.88 19.42
C LEU A 286 -26.39 7.26 20.53
N GLY A 287 -26.47 5.94 20.61
CA GLY A 287 -27.32 5.23 21.59
C GLY A 287 -27.06 5.64 23.06
N PRO A 288 -25.83 5.50 23.59
CA PRO A 288 -25.52 5.92 24.96
C PRO A 288 -25.75 7.42 25.20
N LEU A 289 -25.47 8.25 24.19
CA LEU A 289 -25.70 9.69 24.28
C LEU A 289 -27.17 10.03 24.41
N LEU A 290 -28.04 9.40 23.62
CA LEU A 290 -29.48 9.60 23.69
C LEU A 290 -30.01 9.26 25.08
N VAL A 291 -29.57 8.13 25.67
CA VAL A 291 -29.93 7.77 27.05
C VAL A 291 -29.46 8.86 28.03
N SER A 292 -28.20 9.30 27.93
CA SER A 292 -27.67 10.33 28.84
C SER A 292 -28.40 11.67 28.71
N LEU A 293 -28.76 12.08 27.49
CA LEU A 293 -29.51 13.30 27.23
C LEU A 293 -30.95 13.19 27.72
N GLY A 294 -31.60 12.04 27.52
CA GLY A 294 -32.96 11.78 27.98
C GLY A 294 -33.07 11.82 29.50
N ALA A 295 -32.09 11.26 30.21
CA ALA A 295 -32.04 11.30 31.67
C ALA A 295 -31.63 12.69 32.21
N SER A 296 -30.89 13.48 31.43
CA SER A 296 -30.50 14.83 31.85
C SER A 296 -31.70 15.78 31.83
N ARG A 297 -31.99 16.46 32.95
CA ARG A 297 -32.96 17.59 32.99
C ARG A 297 -32.45 18.87 32.32
N SER A 298 -31.34 18.82 31.58
CA SER A 298 -30.70 20.03 31.06
C SER A 298 -31.47 20.64 29.89
N GLY A 299 -31.87 21.92 30.00
CA GLY A 299 -32.73 22.61 29.05
C GLY A 299 -32.11 22.99 27.69
N SER A 300 -30.94 22.45 27.34
CA SER A 300 -30.25 22.80 26.09
C SER A 300 -30.92 22.15 24.88
N ARG A 301 -32.01 22.75 24.39
CA ARG A 301 -32.79 22.29 23.22
C ARG A 301 -31.90 22.03 21.99
N GLN A 302 -30.80 22.76 21.85
CA GLN A 302 -29.84 22.57 20.75
C GLN A 302 -29.14 21.21 20.78
N ARG A 303 -28.78 20.67 21.96
CA ARG A 303 -28.14 19.35 22.06
C ARG A 303 -29.13 18.24 21.70
N HIS A 304 -30.37 18.34 22.18
CA HIS A 304 -31.46 17.43 21.80
C HIS A 304 -31.77 17.50 20.30
N ALA A 305 -31.92 18.70 19.72
CA ALA A 305 -32.20 18.88 18.31
C ALA A 305 -31.12 18.28 17.40
N ARG A 306 -29.83 18.39 17.78
CA ARG A 306 -28.72 17.79 17.03
C ARG A 306 -28.71 16.27 17.12
N ALA A 307 -28.93 15.71 18.32
CA ALA A 307 -29.01 14.26 18.51
C ALA A 307 -30.21 13.66 17.74
N LEU A 308 -31.37 14.31 17.82
CA LEU A 308 -32.58 13.92 17.09
C LEU A 308 -32.39 14.09 15.57
N GLY A 309 -31.79 15.19 15.13
CA GLY A 309 -31.47 15.40 13.71
C GLY A 309 -30.54 14.33 13.16
N LEU A 310 -29.51 13.94 13.91
CA LEU A 310 -28.63 12.83 13.52
C LEU A 310 -29.39 11.49 13.51
N SER A 311 -30.24 11.21 14.50
CA SER A 311 -31.04 9.99 14.52
C SER A 311 -31.98 9.89 13.31
N LEU A 312 -32.62 11.01 12.93
CA LEU A 312 -33.47 11.07 11.74
C LEU A 312 -32.65 10.84 10.47
N ALA A 313 -31.47 11.45 10.37
CA ALA A 313 -30.55 11.21 9.24
C ALA A 313 -30.09 9.74 9.17
N LEU A 314 -29.81 9.09 10.31
CA LEU A 314 -29.42 7.68 10.40
C LEU A 314 -30.54 6.71 10.02
N ALA A 315 -31.82 7.09 10.19
CA ALA A 315 -32.95 6.32 9.71
C ALA A 315 -33.29 6.62 8.24
N ALA A 316 -33.28 7.89 7.84
CA ALA A 316 -33.63 8.32 6.49
C ALA A 316 -32.61 7.86 5.44
N CYS A 317 -31.31 7.99 5.73
CA CYS A 317 -30.23 7.61 4.80
C CYS A 317 -30.32 6.15 4.31
N PRO A 318 -30.40 5.12 5.18
CA PRO A 318 -30.55 3.74 4.74
C PRO A 318 -31.89 3.49 4.02
N CYS A 319 -33.01 4.12 4.46
CA CYS A 319 -34.29 3.99 3.76
C CYS A 319 -34.23 4.55 2.33
N MET A 320 -33.60 5.71 2.14
CA MET A 320 -33.38 6.31 0.82
C MET A 320 -32.48 5.42 -0.05
N LEU A 321 -31.39 4.88 0.53
CA LEU A 321 -30.51 3.94 -0.16
C LEU A 321 -31.28 2.69 -0.60
N LEU A 322 -32.08 2.09 0.28
CA LEU A 322 -32.88 0.90 -0.07
C LEU A 322 -33.89 1.21 -1.16
N THR A 323 -34.60 2.33 -1.06
CA THR A 323 -35.57 2.73 -2.09
C THR A 323 -34.89 2.84 -3.45
N TYR A 324 -33.72 3.50 -3.51
CA TYR A 324 -32.94 3.61 -4.73
C TYR A 324 -32.44 2.26 -5.25
N LEU A 325 -31.96 1.38 -4.37
CA LEU A 325 -31.44 0.08 -4.79
C LEU A 325 -32.54 -0.85 -5.29
N TRP A 326 -33.71 -0.89 -4.64
CA TRP A 326 -34.83 -1.72 -5.04
C TRP A 326 -35.51 -1.25 -6.34
N THR A 327 -35.42 0.04 -6.68
CA THR A 327 -35.97 0.55 -7.95
C THR A 327 -35.04 0.31 -9.14
N HIS A 328 -33.72 0.29 -8.92
CA HIS A 328 -32.73 0.25 -10.00
C HIS A 328 -31.98 -1.09 -10.15
N GLN A 329 -32.01 -1.97 -9.15
CA GLN A 329 -31.28 -3.23 -9.17
C GLN A 329 -32.22 -4.44 -9.11
N PRO A 330 -31.92 -5.51 -9.85
CA PRO A 330 -32.67 -6.75 -9.74
C PRO A 330 -32.46 -7.39 -8.35
N VAL A 331 -33.46 -8.17 -7.93
CA VAL A 331 -33.39 -8.93 -6.68
C VAL A 331 -32.21 -9.89 -6.74
N SER A 332 -31.32 -9.78 -5.76
CA SER A 332 -30.10 -10.58 -5.64
C SER A 332 -29.78 -10.84 -4.17
N THR A 333 -28.97 -11.87 -3.91
CA THR A 333 -28.48 -12.20 -2.55
C THR A 333 -27.81 -11.01 -1.89
N TRP A 334 -27.04 -10.23 -2.65
CA TRP A 334 -26.45 -8.97 -2.19
C TRP A 334 -27.48 -7.91 -1.81
N LEU A 335 -28.52 -7.70 -2.64
CA LEU A 335 -29.58 -6.72 -2.34
C LEU A 335 -30.33 -7.10 -1.05
N LEU A 336 -30.57 -8.39 -0.85
CA LEU A 336 -31.16 -8.91 0.38
C LEU A 336 -30.27 -8.66 1.60
N ALA A 337 -28.96 -8.88 1.48
CA ALA A 337 -28.01 -8.65 2.57
C ALA A 337 -27.93 -7.16 2.97
N VAL A 338 -27.83 -6.23 2.00
CA VAL A 338 -27.84 -4.79 2.31
C VAL A 338 -29.19 -4.33 2.86
N SER A 339 -30.30 -4.94 2.42
CA SER A 339 -31.63 -4.70 2.98
C SER A 339 -31.74 -5.11 4.44
N ALA A 340 -31.27 -6.31 4.79
CA ALA A 340 -31.26 -6.78 6.18
C ALA A 340 -30.39 -5.88 7.08
N PHE A 341 -29.16 -5.56 6.66
CA PHE A 341 -28.28 -4.66 7.43
C PHE A 341 -28.87 -3.25 7.61
N SER A 342 -29.54 -2.72 6.58
CA SER A 342 -30.18 -1.40 6.63
C SER A 342 -31.43 -1.42 7.51
N ALA A 343 -32.24 -2.47 7.44
CA ALA A 343 -33.42 -2.64 8.30
C ALA A 343 -33.01 -2.79 9.78
N GLU A 344 -31.97 -3.58 10.06
CA GLU A 344 -31.41 -3.72 11.41
C GLU A 344 -30.97 -2.36 11.98
N LEU A 345 -30.30 -1.53 11.17
CA LEU A 345 -29.91 -0.17 11.56
C LEU A 345 -31.12 0.69 11.91
N VAL A 346 -32.15 0.69 11.06
CA VAL A 346 -33.38 1.48 11.29
C VAL A 346 -34.07 1.04 12.58
N VAL A 347 -34.18 -0.27 12.81
CA VAL A 347 -34.72 -0.83 14.07
C VAL A 347 -33.89 -0.36 15.28
N LYS A 348 -32.55 -0.42 15.21
CA LYS A 348 -31.65 0.07 16.27
C LYS A 348 -31.86 1.57 16.56
N VAL A 349 -32.09 2.38 15.53
CA VAL A 349 -32.41 3.81 15.68
C VAL A 349 -33.77 4.02 16.34
N VAL A 350 -34.81 3.34 15.88
CA VAL A 350 -36.17 3.43 16.45
C VAL A 350 -36.18 3.05 17.93
N ILE A 351 -35.53 1.94 18.30
CA ILE A 351 -35.46 1.49 19.70
C ILE A 351 -34.72 2.51 20.57
N SER A 352 -33.61 3.06 20.08
CA SER A 352 -32.87 4.10 20.80
C SER A 352 -33.69 5.36 21.01
N LEU A 353 -34.52 5.75 20.03
CA LEU A 353 -35.44 6.87 20.13
C LEU A 353 -36.61 6.61 21.09
N LEU A 354 -37.16 5.40 21.12
CA LEU A 354 -38.20 5.02 22.08
C LEU A 354 -37.67 5.06 23.52
N ILE A 355 -36.47 4.51 23.75
CA ILE A 355 -35.81 4.58 25.07
C ILE A 355 -35.53 6.04 25.45
N TYR A 356 -35.04 6.86 24.52
CA TYR A 356 -34.85 8.29 24.74
C TYR A 356 -36.16 8.99 25.14
N LEU A 357 -37.26 8.70 24.44
CA LEU A 357 -38.56 9.29 24.73
C LEU A 357 -39.06 8.88 26.12
N LEU A 358 -38.90 7.62 26.52
CA LEU A 358 -39.23 7.14 27.86
C LEU A 358 -38.47 7.93 28.93
N PHE A 359 -37.14 8.05 28.81
CA PHE A 359 -36.34 8.84 29.74
C PHE A 359 -36.70 10.33 29.73
N LEU A 360 -37.03 10.90 28.57
CA LEU A 360 -37.44 12.30 28.47
C LEU A 360 -38.79 12.56 29.16
N VAL A 361 -39.72 11.60 29.06
CA VAL A 361 -41.02 11.65 29.75
C VAL A 361 -40.80 11.53 31.25
N ASP A 362 -39.98 10.57 31.69
CA ASP A 362 -39.65 10.37 33.10
C ASP A 362 -38.98 11.60 33.73
N ALA A 363 -38.00 12.21 33.04
CA ALA A 363 -37.31 13.40 33.52
C ALA A 363 -38.24 14.61 33.75
N ARG A 364 -39.39 14.65 33.05
CA ARG A 364 -40.42 15.69 33.18
C ARG A 364 -41.52 15.36 34.20
N ARG A 365 -41.61 14.11 34.66
CA ARG A 365 -42.55 13.73 35.71
C ARG A 365 -42.01 14.16 37.07
N GLU A 366 -42.93 14.52 37.96
CA GLU A 366 -42.62 14.84 39.36
C GLU A 366 -42.66 13.59 40.25
N THR A 367 -43.44 12.57 39.87
CA THR A 367 -43.56 11.29 40.57
C THR A 367 -42.63 10.24 39.95
N MET A 368 -42.11 9.33 40.79
CA MET A 368 -41.29 8.20 40.34
C MET A 368 -42.11 7.26 39.45
N TRP A 369 -41.57 6.91 38.27
CA TRP A 369 -42.21 5.98 37.35
C TRP A 369 -41.67 4.55 37.54
N GLU A 370 -42.22 3.82 38.52
CA GLU A 370 -41.78 2.46 38.88
C GLU A 370 -41.66 1.46 37.70
N PRO A 371 -42.61 1.35 36.75
CA PRO A 371 -42.49 0.42 35.62
C PRO A 371 -41.59 0.91 34.46
N LEU A 372 -40.87 2.03 34.60
CA LEU A 372 -39.97 2.53 33.56
C LEU A 372 -38.93 1.47 33.15
N ASP A 373 -38.32 0.84 34.15
CA ASP A 373 -37.26 -0.16 33.93
C ASP A 373 -37.79 -1.37 33.15
N ASP A 374 -39.04 -1.80 33.41
CA ASP A 374 -39.70 -2.87 32.66
C ASP A 374 -39.89 -2.49 31.19
N TYR A 375 -40.36 -1.26 30.90
CA TYR A 375 -40.52 -0.80 29.52
C TYR A 375 -39.19 -0.72 28.77
N VAL A 376 -38.15 -0.20 29.43
CA VAL A 376 -36.79 -0.14 28.87
C VAL A 376 -36.27 -1.56 28.61
N TYR A 377 -36.52 -2.50 29.53
CA TYR A 377 -36.17 -3.90 29.36
C TYR A 377 -36.88 -4.53 28.15
N TYR A 378 -38.21 -4.37 28.02
CA TYR A 378 -38.97 -4.91 26.88
C TYR A 378 -38.47 -4.37 25.53
N LEU A 379 -38.16 -3.06 25.46
CA LEU A 379 -37.61 -2.46 24.24
C LEU A 379 -36.22 -2.99 23.89
N ARG A 380 -35.33 -3.12 24.87
CA ARG A 380 -33.99 -3.70 24.67
C ARG A 380 -34.07 -5.16 24.25
N ALA A 381 -34.92 -5.94 24.92
CA ALA A 381 -35.14 -7.35 24.58
C ALA A 381 -35.66 -7.50 23.15
N THR A 382 -36.65 -6.70 22.75
CA THR A 382 -37.18 -6.69 21.37
C THR A 382 -36.10 -6.37 20.35
N GLY A 383 -35.23 -5.39 20.64
CA GLY A 383 -34.11 -5.05 19.77
C GLY A 383 -33.11 -6.17 19.58
N SER A 384 -32.71 -6.82 20.67
CA SER A 384 -31.80 -7.95 20.63
C SER A 384 -32.39 -9.16 19.87
N VAL A 385 -33.69 -9.42 20.03
CA VAL A 385 -34.37 -10.50 19.29
C VAL A 385 -34.42 -10.20 17.79
N LEU A 386 -34.72 -8.96 17.40
CA LEU A 386 -34.72 -8.56 15.99
C LEU A 386 -33.31 -8.60 15.39
N GLU A 387 -32.29 -8.13 16.12
CA GLU A 387 -30.88 -8.24 15.70
C GLU A 387 -30.47 -9.70 15.48
N PHE A 388 -30.85 -10.58 16.41
CA PHE A 388 -30.62 -12.02 16.26
C PHE A 388 -31.31 -12.59 15.02
N LEU A 389 -32.57 -12.22 14.77
CA LEU A 389 -33.33 -12.67 13.60
C LEU A 389 -32.68 -12.22 12.28
N PHE A 390 -32.23 -10.96 12.19
CA PHE A 390 -31.48 -10.47 11.03
C PHE A 390 -30.15 -11.21 10.87
N GLY A 391 -29.45 -11.52 11.98
CA GLY A 391 -28.24 -12.33 11.96
C GLY A 391 -28.48 -13.75 11.42
N VAL A 392 -29.56 -14.42 11.85
CA VAL A 392 -29.97 -15.73 11.32
C VAL A 392 -30.30 -15.65 9.82
N PHE A 393 -31.03 -14.61 9.40
CA PHE A 393 -31.31 -14.39 7.98
C PHE A 393 -30.04 -14.22 7.15
N LEU A 394 -29.09 -13.39 7.62
CA LEU A 394 -27.81 -13.18 6.95
C LEU A 394 -26.94 -14.45 6.92
N LEU A 395 -27.02 -15.29 7.95
CA LEU A 395 -26.34 -16.58 7.98
C LEU A 395 -26.88 -17.50 6.87
N PHE A 396 -28.21 -17.64 6.74
CA PHE A 396 -28.81 -18.44 5.66
C PHE A 396 -28.53 -17.85 4.28
N ASN A 397 -28.57 -16.52 4.14
CA ASN A 397 -28.20 -15.84 2.90
C ASN A 397 -26.73 -16.14 2.52
N GLY A 398 -25.81 -16.06 3.48
CA GLY A 398 -24.40 -16.42 3.28
C GLY A 398 -24.19 -17.89 2.95
N ALA A 399 -24.91 -18.80 3.63
CA ALA A 399 -24.89 -20.22 3.36
C ALA A 399 -25.40 -20.53 1.94
N TRP A 400 -26.42 -19.82 1.47
CA TRP A 400 -26.93 -19.94 0.10
C TRP A 400 -25.88 -19.52 -0.93
N ILE A 401 -25.23 -18.36 -0.74
CA ILE A 401 -24.13 -17.90 -1.61
C ILE A 401 -23.03 -18.95 -1.68
N PHE A 402 -22.63 -19.50 -0.53
CA PHE A 402 -21.60 -20.54 -0.48
C PHE A 402 -22.06 -21.87 -1.11
N ALA A 403 -23.32 -22.26 -0.93
CA ALA A 403 -23.81 -23.53 -1.43
C ALA A 403 -24.11 -23.52 -2.93
N PHE A 404 -24.51 -22.38 -3.50
CA PHE A 404 -25.03 -22.32 -4.87
C PHE A 404 -24.28 -21.34 -5.79
N GLU A 405 -23.85 -20.17 -5.30
CA GLU A 405 -23.16 -19.18 -6.15
C GLU A 405 -21.66 -19.45 -6.29
N SER A 406 -21.00 -20.00 -5.26
CA SER A 406 -19.56 -20.29 -5.30
C SER A 406 -19.19 -21.69 -5.83
N ARG A 407 -20.17 -22.50 -6.26
CA ARG A 407 -19.92 -23.87 -6.81
C ARG A 407 -18.97 -23.86 -8.02
N GLY A 408 -18.95 -22.81 -8.83
CA GLY A 408 -18.00 -22.68 -9.95
C GLY A 408 -16.54 -22.56 -9.49
N THR A 409 -16.29 -21.76 -8.45
CA THR A 409 -14.94 -21.47 -7.93
C THR A 409 -14.37 -22.63 -7.12
N ILE A 410 -15.20 -23.32 -6.32
CA ILE A 410 -14.78 -24.50 -5.55
C ILE A 410 -14.53 -25.68 -6.50
N ARG A 411 -15.37 -25.87 -7.52
CA ARG A 411 -15.15 -26.90 -8.54
C ARG A 411 -13.90 -26.60 -9.39
N ALA A 412 -13.63 -25.34 -9.71
CA ALA A 412 -12.38 -24.94 -10.38
C ALA A 412 -11.14 -25.20 -9.51
N PHE A 413 -11.22 -24.97 -8.19
CA PHE A 413 -10.12 -25.31 -7.26
C PHE A 413 -9.94 -26.83 -7.10
N MET A 414 -11.03 -27.60 -7.06
CA MET A 414 -10.96 -29.06 -6.98
C MET A 414 -10.48 -29.71 -8.29
N ILE A 415 -10.86 -29.16 -9.46
CA ILE A 415 -10.38 -29.64 -10.76
C ILE A 415 -8.92 -29.23 -11.00
N GLY A 416 -8.52 -27.99 -10.67
CA GLY A 416 -7.13 -27.55 -10.78
C GLY A 416 -6.18 -28.26 -9.81
N GLY A 417 -6.68 -28.66 -8.62
CA GLY A 417 -5.96 -29.55 -7.71
C GLY A 417 -5.84 -30.99 -8.21
N ALA A 418 -6.82 -31.47 -8.98
CA ALA A 418 -6.81 -32.80 -9.58
C ALA A 418 -5.89 -32.90 -10.82
N GLU A 419 -5.80 -31.85 -11.64
CA GLU A 419 -4.86 -31.81 -12.77
C GLU A 419 -3.40 -31.78 -12.30
N LYS A 420 -3.10 -31.09 -11.20
CA LYS A 420 -1.75 -31.10 -10.60
C LYS A 420 -1.34 -32.46 -10.05
N LYS A 421 -2.31 -33.34 -9.71
CA LYS A 421 -2.04 -34.74 -9.34
C LYS A 421 -1.95 -35.69 -10.54
N ARG A 422 -2.50 -35.34 -11.71
CA ARG A 422 -2.39 -36.14 -12.94
C ARG A 422 -1.13 -35.88 -13.77
N GLY A 423 -0.43 -34.77 -13.55
CA GLY A 423 0.88 -34.48 -14.15
C GLY A 423 2.09 -34.99 -13.37
N LEU A 424 1.88 -35.82 -12.33
CA LEU A 424 2.91 -36.37 -11.44
C LEU A 424 2.89 -37.91 -11.36
N ASN A 425 2.14 -38.57 -12.26
CA ASN A 425 2.20 -40.02 -12.45
C ASN A 425 2.70 -40.36 -13.85
#